data_AF-A0A242NXD5-F1
#
_entry.id   AF-A0A242NXD5-F1
#
_cell.length_a   1.000
_cell.length_b   1.000
_cell.length_c   1.000
_cell.angle_alpha   90.00
_cell.angle_beta   90.00
_cell.angle_gamma   90.00
#
_symmetry.space_group_name_H-M   'P 1'
#
loop_
_entity.id
_entity.type
_entity.pdbx_description
1 polymer ?
#
loop_
_entity_poly.entity_id
_entity_poly.type
_entity_poly.pdbx_seq_one_letter_code
_entity_poly.pdbx_strand_id
1 'polypeptide(L)'
;MQVSIDINFAQEYSPKEILKCLINNGGNIYYQNTVTYLSSNDIDDYNWLNIDMNLFNLDEFINSHNIMDKVGIVMVYDNKSGGNLLIYPNYLSMSLSINRQYLSGEDIPDFNWYLRRMRVFLRNIKLSSIQCETIY
;
A
#
# COMPACT_ATOMS: atom_id res chain seq x y z
N MET A 1 -3.09 -19.21 0.28
CA MET A 1 -2.96 -18.29 1.43
C MET A 1 -2.90 -16.84 0.98
N GLN A 2 -4.01 -16.14 1.11
CA GLN A 2 -4.10 -14.68 0.97
C GLN A 2 -3.94 -14.03 2.34
N VAL A 3 -3.24 -12.91 2.41
CA VAL A 3 -2.97 -12.21 3.68
C VAL A 3 -3.11 -10.71 3.44
N SER A 4 -3.92 -10.03 4.24
CA SER A 4 -4.18 -8.60 4.10
C SER A 4 -4.10 -7.84 5.41
N ILE A 5 -3.84 -6.54 5.29
CA ILE A 5 -4.06 -5.54 6.33
C ILE A 5 -5.02 -4.50 5.74
N ASP A 6 -6.19 -4.39 6.32
CA ASP A 6 -7.24 -3.47 5.91
C ASP A 6 -7.46 -2.42 7.02
N ILE A 7 -7.32 -1.15 6.65
CA ILE A 7 -7.39 -0.01 7.56
C ILE A 7 -8.56 0.85 7.13
N ASN A 8 -9.59 0.92 7.96
CA ASN A 8 -10.76 1.76 7.72
C ASN A 8 -10.59 3.10 8.41
N PHE A 9 -10.89 4.17 7.67
CA PHE A 9 -10.81 5.54 8.17
C PHE A 9 -12.18 5.99 8.70
N ALA A 10 -12.18 6.79 9.76
CA ALA A 10 -13.40 7.36 10.34
C ALA A 10 -13.88 8.62 9.61
N GLN A 11 -13.15 9.06 8.58
CA GLN A 11 -13.46 10.15 7.68
C GLN A 11 -12.72 9.94 6.36
N GLU A 12 -13.08 10.67 5.33
CA GLU A 12 -12.38 10.61 4.05
C GLU A 12 -11.05 11.38 4.06
N TYR A 13 -10.08 10.88 3.30
CA TYR A 13 -8.77 11.47 3.07
C TYR A 13 -8.44 11.40 1.58
N SER A 14 -7.59 12.30 1.07
CA SER A 14 -7.11 12.17 -0.31
C SER A 14 -6.17 10.97 -0.44
N PRO A 15 -6.44 9.99 -1.34
CA PRO A 15 -5.56 8.84 -1.54
C PRO A 15 -4.14 9.23 -1.95
N LYS A 16 -3.99 10.31 -2.72
CA LYS A 16 -2.68 10.87 -3.09
C LYS A 16 -1.87 11.34 -1.90
N GLU A 17 -2.52 12.04 -0.96
CA GLU A 17 -1.85 12.55 0.24
C GLU A 17 -1.49 11.43 1.21
N ILE A 18 -2.31 10.37 1.28
CA ILE A 18 -1.96 9.13 1.99
C ILE A 18 -0.72 8.50 1.35
N LEU A 19 -0.69 8.34 0.03
CA LEU A 19 0.47 7.76 -0.66
C LEU A 19 1.74 8.56 -0.36
N LYS A 20 1.71 9.89 -0.51
CA LYS A 20 2.84 10.76 -0.16
C LYS A 20 3.25 10.59 1.31
N CYS A 21 2.29 10.52 2.22
CA CYS A 21 2.57 10.31 3.64
C CYS A 21 3.30 8.98 3.88
N LEU A 22 2.87 7.89 3.26
CA LEU A 22 3.51 6.58 3.39
C LEU A 22 4.94 6.59 2.81
N ILE A 23 5.14 7.18 1.63
CA ILE A 23 6.46 7.30 1.00
C ILE A 23 7.41 8.10 1.89
N ASN A 24 6.97 9.26 2.37
CA ASN A 24 7.76 10.13 3.25
C ASN A 24 8.11 9.46 4.60
N ASN A 25 7.44 8.36 4.95
CA ASN A 25 7.65 7.60 6.17
C ASN A 25 8.26 6.21 5.92
N GLY A 26 8.98 6.04 4.81
CA GLY A 26 9.82 4.87 4.53
C GLY A 26 9.18 3.79 3.67
N GLY A 27 7.98 4.04 3.11
CA GLY A 27 7.42 3.20 2.06
C GLY A 27 8.18 3.39 0.75
N ASN A 28 8.70 2.30 0.19
CA ASN A 28 9.32 2.30 -1.13
C ASN A 28 8.33 1.76 -2.17
N ILE A 29 8.21 2.44 -3.32
CA ILE A 29 7.24 2.12 -4.39
C ILE A 29 7.82 1.24 -5.50
N TYR A 30 9.08 0.83 -5.39
CA TYR A 30 9.69 -0.10 -6.31
C TYR A 30 10.21 -1.34 -5.60
N TYR A 31 10.16 -2.47 -6.29
CA TYR A 31 10.73 -3.73 -5.87
C TYR A 31 11.47 -4.34 -7.07
N GLN A 32 12.72 -4.79 -6.86
CA GLN A 32 13.56 -5.34 -7.93
C GLN A 32 13.60 -4.45 -9.19
N ASN A 33 13.88 -3.15 -9.01
CA ASN A 33 13.95 -2.14 -10.08
C ASN A 33 12.64 -1.90 -10.86
N THR A 34 11.51 -2.42 -10.38
CA THR A 34 10.20 -2.30 -11.04
C THR A 34 9.23 -1.55 -10.14
N VAL A 35 8.50 -0.59 -10.72
CA VAL A 35 7.31 0.03 -10.12
C VAL A 35 6.09 -0.67 -10.70
N THR A 36 5.22 -1.17 -9.81
CA THR A 36 3.97 -1.83 -10.19
C THR A 36 2.80 -0.98 -9.69
N TYR A 37 1.88 -0.58 -10.57
CA TYR A 37 0.85 0.41 -10.24
C TYR A 37 -0.43 0.21 -11.06
N LEU A 38 -1.52 0.87 -10.66
CA LEU A 38 -2.76 0.97 -11.43
C LEU A 38 -2.82 2.32 -12.13
N SER A 39 -3.24 2.34 -13.39
CA SER A 39 -3.52 3.58 -14.12
C SER A 39 -4.69 4.32 -13.48
N SER A 40 -4.70 5.65 -13.58
CA SER A 40 -5.85 6.45 -13.11
C SER A 40 -7.15 6.16 -13.89
N ASN A 41 -7.05 5.55 -15.07
CA ASN A 41 -8.19 5.10 -15.85
C ASN A 41 -8.69 3.70 -15.47
N ASP A 42 -7.99 2.98 -14.58
CA ASP A 42 -8.41 1.68 -14.07
C ASP A 42 -9.51 1.88 -13.02
N ILE A 43 -10.77 1.66 -13.41
CA ILE A 43 -11.91 1.87 -12.50
C ILE A 43 -12.04 0.70 -11.53
N ASP A 44 -12.07 -0.55 -12.01
CA ASP A 44 -12.25 -1.76 -11.18
C ASP A 44 -11.64 -3.03 -11.80
N ASP A 45 -10.88 -2.91 -12.89
CA ASP A 45 -10.30 -4.09 -13.55
C ASP A 45 -9.02 -4.60 -12.84
N TYR A 46 -8.39 -3.74 -12.04
CA TYR A 46 -7.15 -4.05 -11.32
C TYR A 46 -6.03 -4.57 -12.26
N ASN A 47 -5.91 -3.96 -13.43
CA ASN A 47 -4.90 -4.26 -14.43
C ASN A 47 -3.55 -3.64 -14.04
N TRP A 48 -2.81 -4.31 -13.15
CA TRP A 48 -1.50 -3.87 -12.69
C TRP A 48 -0.49 -3.72 -13.83
N LEU A 49 0.03 -2.51 -14.00
CA LEU A 49 1.07 -2.14 -14.95
C LEU A 49 2.44 -2.21 -14.28
N ASN A 50 3.48 -2.50 -15.06
CA ASN A 50 4.86 -2.55 -14.60
C ASN A 50 5.73 -1.63 -15.46
N ILE A 51 6.64 -0.91 -14.82
CA ILE A 51 7.62 -0.04 -15.48
C ILE A 51 8.94 -0.04 -14.71
N ASP A 52 10.05 0.14 -15.42
CA ASP A 52 11.35 0.33 -14.78
C ASP A 52 11.33 1.58 -13.89
N MET A 53 11.87 1.48 -12.67
CA MET A 53 11.83 2.59 -11.71
C MET A 53 12.53 3.85 -12.22
N ASN A 54 13.52 3.73 -13.11
CA ASN A 54 14.26 4.87 -13.65
C ASN A 54 13.44 5.62 -14.71
N LEU A 55 12.37 5.01 -15.22
CA LEU A 55 11.45 5.60 -16.19
C LEU A 55 10.16 6.08 -15.52
N PHE A 56 9.92 5.72 -14.26
CA PHE A 56 8.69 6.09 -13.56
C PHE A 56 8.76 7.52 -13.02
N ASN A 57 7.79 8.34 -13.41
CA ASN A 57 7.62 9.69 -12.87
C ASN A 57 6.52 9.70 -11.80
N LEU A 58 6.93 9.75 -10.52
CA LEU A 58 6.00 9.74 -9.39
C LEU A 58 5.07 10.97 -9.38
N ASP A 59 5.56 12.16 -9.72
CA ASP A 59 4.74 13.37 -9.72
C ASP A 59 3.67 13.32 -10.82
N GLU A 60 4.02 12.82 -12.01
CA GLU A 60 3.07 12.61 -13.09
C GLU A 60 2.01 11.57 -12.72
N PHE A 61 2.43 10.44 -12.14
CA PHE A 61 1.51 9.41 -11.64
C PHE A 61 0.55 9.95 -10.58
N ILE A 62 1.05 10.71 -9.60
CA ILE A 62 0.21 11.32 -8.58
C ILE A 62 -0.74 12.34 -9.22
N ASN A 63 -0.27 13.16 -10.15
CA ASN A 63 -1.08 14.22 -10.75
C ASN A 63 -2.13 13.71 -11.74
N SER A 64 -1.96 12.50 -12.30
CA SER A 64 -2.91 11.90 -13.24
C SER A 64 -4.21 11.38 -12.61
N HIS A 65 -4.23 11.14 -11.29
CA HIS A 65 -5.43 10.73 -10.56
C HIS A 65 -6.27 11.97 -10.17
N ASN A 66 -7.58 11.87 -9.94
CA ASN A 66 -8.30 12.96 -9.25
C ASN A 66 -8.06 12.90 -7.74
N ILE A 67 -8.44 13.95 -7.02
CA ILE A 67 -8.13 14.09 -5.58
C ILE A 67 -8.73 12.98 -4.71
N MET A 68 -9.87 12.40 -5.12
CA MET A 68 -10.59 11.33 -4.42
C MET A 68 -10.52 9.98 -5.16
N ASP A 69 -9.80 9.89 -6.28
CA ASP A 69 -9.69 8.62 -7.01
C ASP A 69 -8.82 7.64 -6.23
N LYS A 70 -9.15 6.35 -6.35
CA LYS A 70 -8.35 5.28 -5.78
C LYS A 70 -6.93 5.35 -6.32
N VAL A 71 -5.95 4.98 -5.51
CA VAL A 71 -4.55 4.83 -5.93
C VAL A 71 -4.12 3.39 -5.68
N GLY A 72 -3.63 2.72 -6.71
CA GLY A 72 -3.05 1.39 -6.62
C GLY A 72 -1.57 1.40 -6.92
N ILE A 73 -0.75 0.93 -5.97
CA ILE A 73 0.70 0.83 -6.15
C ILE A 73 1.28 -0.29 -5.29
N VAL A 74 2.32 -0.97 -5.75
CA VAL A 74 3.09 -1.88 -4.90
C VAL A 74 3.95 -1.06 -3.95
N MET A 75 3.91 -1.40 -2.67
CA MET A 75 4.73 -0.77 -1.65
C MET A 75 5.51 -1.82 -0.86
N VAL A 76 6.80 -1.59 -0.69
CA VAL A 76 7.71 -2.42 0.10
C VAL A 76 8.41 -1.60 1.18
N TYR A 77 8.69 -2.26 2.28
CA TYR A 77 9.49 -1.74 3.39
C TYR A 77 10.81 -2.49 3.48
N ASP A 78 11.85 -1.79 3.94
CA ASP A 78 13.21 -2.33 4.07
C ASP A 78 13.74 -2.96 2.75
N ASN A 79 13.23 -2.49 1.60
CA ASN A 79 13.47 -2.99 0.24
C ASN A 79 13.21 -4.50 0.05
N LYS A 80 12.43 -5.11 0.95
CA LYS A 80 12.27 -6.56 0.98
C LYS A 80 10.82 -6.98 1.00
N SER A 81 10.01 -6.40 1.90
CA SER A 81 8.75 -7.01 2.29
C SER A 81 7.61 -6.02 2.19
N GLY A 82 6.46 -6.46 1.65
CA GLY A 82 5.36 -5.57 1.37
C GLY A 82 4.30 -6.23 0.49
N GLY A 83 3.77 -5.46 -0.45
CA GLY A 83 2.86 -5.98 -1.46
C GLY A 83 1.96 -4.91 -2.07
N ASN A 84 0.86 -5.37 -2.65
CA ASN A 84 -0.08 -4.52 -3.36
C ASN A 84 -0.85 -3.64 -2.37
N LEU A 85 -0.75 -2.32 -2.55
CA LEU A 85 -1.46 -1.33 -1.77
C LEU A 85 -2.56 -0.71 -2.63
N LEU A 86 -3.77 -0.72 -2.11
CA LEU A 86 -4.91 0.03 -2.65
C LEU A 86 -5.33 1.07 -1.62
N ILE A 87 -5.44 2.31 -2.06
CA ILE A 87 -5.82 3.44 -1.22
C ILE A 87 -7.09 4.05 -1.79
N TYR A 88 -8.14 4.08 -0.99
CA TYR A 88 -9.41 4.73 -1.28
C TYR A 88 -9.63 5.87 -0.28
N PRO A 89 -10.59 6.78 -0.54
CA PRO A 89 -10.81 7.89 0.37
C PRO A 89 -11.12 7.49 1.82
N ASN A 90 -11.81 6.37 2.00
CA ASN A 90 -12.32 5.89 3.29
C ASN A 90 -11.61 4.63 3.82
N TYR A 91 -10.75 3.98 3.04
CA TYR A 91 -10.00 2.82 3.50
C TYR A 91 -8.70 2.62 2.73
N LEU A 92 -7.79 1.86 3.33
CA LEU A 92 -6.57 1.37 2.69
C LEU A 92 -6.52 -0.14 2.86
N SER A 93 -6.17 -0.86 1.80
CA SER A 93 -5.97 -2.30 1.82
C SER A 93 -4.57 -2.63 1.33
N MET A 94 -3.84 -3.42 2.10
CA MET A 94 -2.52 -3.93 1.74
C MET A 94 -2.55 -5.45 1.69
N SER A 95 -2.46 -6.02 0.49
CA SER A 95 -2.20 -7.45 0.32
C SER A 95 -0.71 -7.72 0.51
N LEU A 96 -0.36 -8.58 1.46
CA LEU A 96 1.03 -8.91 1.81
C LEU A 96 1.60 -9.92 0.81
N SER A 97 1.87 -9.49 -0.42
CA SER A 97 2.24 -10.33 -1.56
C SER A 97 3.75 -10.47 -1.80
N ILE A 98 4.60 -9.70 -1.11
CA ILE A 98 6.07 -9.67 -1.35
C ILE A 98 6.84 -10.00 -0.07
N ASN A 99 7.72 -11.02 -0.15
CA ASN A 99 8.58 -11.56 0.92
C ASN A 99 7.99 -11.41 2.33
N ARG A 100 6.81 -12.02 2.51
CA ARG A 100 6.02 -11.89 3.71
C ARG A 100 6.86 -12.15 4.97
N GLN A 101 6.68 -11.31 5.97
CA GLN A 101 7.30 -11.50 7.28
C GLN A 101 6.43 -12.42 8.12
N TYR A 102 7.08 -13.34 8.83
CA TYR A 102 6.43 -14.36 9.65
C TYR A 102 6.95 -14.29 11.08
N LEU A 103 6.13 -14.73 12.02
CA LEU A 103 6.57 -14.95 13.40
C LEU A 103 7.67 -16.02 13.42
N SER A 104 8.63 -15.86 14.32
CA SER A 104 9.83 -16.71 14.35
C SER A 104 9.47 -18.17 14.57
N GLY A 105 9.72 -19.02 13.57
CA GLY A 105 9.47 -20.46 13.63
C GLY A 105 8.03 -20.87 13.31
N GLU A 106 7.20 -19.95 12.85
CA GLU A 106 5.78 -20.18 12.57
C GLU A 106 5.45 -19.79 11.12
N ASP A 107 4.43 -20.41 10.53
CA ASP A 107 3.84 -20.01 9.25
C ASP A 107 2.67 -19.02 9.46
N ILE A 108 2.86 -18.09 10.41
CA ILE A 108 1.88 -17.06 10.76
C ILE A 108 2.46 -15.69 10.38
N PRO A 109 1.77 -14.90 9.54
CA PRO A 109 2.24 -13.56 9.16
C PRO A 109 2.42 -12.63 10.37
N ASP A 110 3.56 -11.94 10.43
CA ASP A 110 3.83 -10.92 11.46
C ASP A 110 3.22 -9.58 11.05
N PHE A 111 1.93 -9.39 11.31
CA PHE A 111 1.24 -8.12 11.04
C PHE A 111 1.82 -6.94 11.82
N ASN A 112 2.34 -7.18 13.02
CA ASN A 112 2.94 -6.13 13.85
C ASN A 112 4.17 -5.52 13.16
N TRP A 113 4.92 -6.34 12.42
CA TRP A 113 6.04 -5.87 11.61
C TRP A 113 5.61 -4.75 10.66
N TYR A 114 4.51 -4.93 9.92
CA TYR A 114 3.99 -3.97 8.95
C TYR A 114 3.38 -2.73 9.62
N LEU A 115 2.52 -2.93 10.63
CA LEU A 115 1.87 -1.83 11.36
C LEU A 115 2.89 -0.89 12.03
N ARG A 116 4.04 -1.41 12.49
CA ARG A 116 5.13 -0.59 13.01
C ARG A 116 5.76 0.33 11.97
N ARG A 117 5.85 -0.08 10.69
CA ARG A 117 6.34 0.79 9.62
C ARG A 117 5.31 1.87 9.27
N MET A 118 4.03 1.52 9.31
CA MET A 118 2.93 2.46 9.08
C MET A 118 2.64 3.37 10.29
N ARG A 119 3.35 3.24 11.42
CA ARG A 119 3.00 3.91 12.69
C ARG A 119 2.84 5.43 12.60
N VAL A 120 3.63 6.10 11.76
CA VAL A 120 3.57 7.57 11.63
C VAL A 120 2.32 7.96 10.87
N PHE A 121 2.06 7.28 9.76
CA PHE A 121 0.81 7.40 9.00
C PHE A 121 -0.40 7.13 9.90
N LEU A 122 -0.42 6.02 10.64
CA LEU A 122 -1.51 5.63 11.53
C LEU A 122 -1.83 6.66 12.63
N ARG A 123 -0.85 7.48 13.04
CA ARG A 123 -1.04 8.58 14.01
C ARG A 123 -1.65 9.84 13.39
N ASN A 124 -1.54 10.00 12.08
CA ASN A 124 -2.00 11.17 11.34
C ASN A 124 -3.42 11.01 10.78
N ILE A 125 -4.01 9.81 10.90
CA ILE A 125 -5.36 9.52 10.43
C ILE A 125 -6.29 9.18 11.59
N LYS A 126 -7.56 9.50 11.42
CA LYS A 126 -8.62 9.08 12.34
C LYS A 126 -9.06 7.68 11.95
N LEU A 127 -8.65 6.70 12.74
CA LEU A 127 -8.94 5.28 12.51
C LEU A 127 -10.36 4.93 12.94
N SER A 128 -11.05 4.12 12.13
CA SER A 128 -12.28 3.42 12.50
C SER A 128 -11.96 1.99 12.94
N SER A 129 -11.20 1.24 12.13
CA SER A 129 -10.75 -0.10 12.47
C SER A 129 -9.49 -0.48 11.71
N ILE A 130 -8.78 -1.50 12.22
CA ILE A 130 -7.72 -2.22 11.51
C ILE A 130 -8.07 -3.69 11.58
N GLN A 131 -8.05 -4.36 10.43
CA GLN A 131 -8.36 -5.78 10.28
C GLN A 131 -7.16 -6.46 9.61
N CYS A 132 -6.70 -7.55 10.20
CA CYS A 132 -5.60 -8.35 9.68
C CYS A 132 -6.13 -9.74 9.40
N GLU A 133 -6.04 -10.19 8.16
CA GLU A 133 -6.65 -11.47 7.74
C GLU A 133 -5.62 -12.41 7.12
N THR A 134 -5.85 -13.70 7.34
CA THR A 134 -5.17 -14.79 6.64
C THR A 134 -6.24 -15.78 6.18
N ILE A 135 -6.39 -15.93 4.86
CA ILE A 135 -7.38 -16.80 4.23
C ILE A 135 -6.62 -17.96 3.59
N TYR A 136 -6.96 -19.18 4.01
CA TYR A 136 -6.33 -20.42 3.57
C TYR A 136 -6.95 -20.93 2.27
#